data_AF-A0A818HYS5-F1
#
_entry.id   AF-A0A818HYS5-F1
#
_cell.length_a   1.000
_cell.length_b   1.000
_cell.length_c   1.000
_cell.angle_alpha   90.00
_cell.angle_beta   90.00
_cell.angle_gamma   90.00
#
_symmetry.space_group_name_H-M   'P 1'
#
loop_
_entity.id
_entity.type
_entity.pdbx_description
1 polymer ?
#
loop_
_entity_poly.entity_id
_entity_poly.type
_entity_poly.pdbx_seq_one_letter_code
_entity_poly.pdbx_strand_id
1 'polypeptide(L)'
;MRLAPVPLFFHRDPVQAVEFSGISGVITHGDRKAYDACRYYGALIVAALRGETKKKLLDNKFYSKHEQWFNNKPLTREIKKIAEGSYKRNKGYDDGIRGKGYIVNALEAALWALWSDGDSFETGALNAVNLGDDTDTTAAIYGQLAGALYGFKNLPDKWVEHLYAFDFISCLSKWITYEGQRWQSDDTSSPTTKSLPDIVVTSPPKSELVAHSTPKQEPKLAPSSQQLLETTLSSTTDKRFCEKKDSTKENTVAALPKLSVRPSSAKETSQNSAKQLGLDSFPHAISTNTASNKKSQLKSTNPK
;
A
#
# COMPACT_ATOMS: atom_id res chain seq x y z
N MET A 1 1.08 -9.94 2.16
CA MET A 1 -0.30 -9.54 1.82
C MET A 1 -1.30 -9.48 2.99
N ARG A 2 -1.03 -10.00 4.19
CA ARG A 2 -2.02 -10.05 5.30
C ARG A 2 -1.64 -9.22 6.53
N LEU A 3 -0.83 -8.18 6.38
CA LEU A 3 -0.10 -7.58 7.49
C LEU A 3 -0.94 -6.58 8.30
N ALA A 4 -1.77 -5.78 7.63
CA ALA A 4 -2.42 -4.59 8.17
C ALA A 4 -3.06 -4.71 9.57
N PRO A 5 -3.72 -5.81 9.97
CA PRO A 5 -4.26 -5.94 11.32
C PRO A 5 -3.24 -5.69 12.44
N VAL A 6 -1.98 -6.08 12.25
CA VAL A 6 -0.93 -5.95 13.27
C VAL A 6 -0.52 -4.49 13.51
N PRO A 7 -0.03 -3.73 12.52
CA PRO A 7 0.31 -2.32 12.73
C PRO A 7 -0.92 -1.45 13.04
N LEU A 8 -2.14 -1.85 12.65
CA LEU A 8 -3.37 -1.18 13.09
C LEU A 8 -3.61 -1.34 14.59
N PHE A 9 -3.41 -2.55 15.13
CA PHE A 9 -3.57 -2.82 16.55
C PHE A 9 -2.49 -2.11 17.38
N PHE A 10 -1.23 -2.25 17.01
CA PHE A 10 -0.09 -1.70 17.76
C PHE A 10 0.27 -0.26 17.36
N HIS A 11 -0.60 0.50 16.68
CA HIS A 11 -0.27 1.80 16.08
C HIS A 11 0.28 2.85 17.07
N ARG A 12 0.01 2.70 18.37
CA ARG A 12 0.51 3.56 19.45
C ARG A 12 1.95 3.27 19.87
N ASP A 13 2.43 2.05 19.61
CA ASP A 13 3.76 1.57 19.94
C ASP A 13 4.46 1.05 18.68
N PRO A 14 5.22 1.91 17.97
CA PRO A 14 5.90 1.52 16.74
C PRO A 14 6.90 0.37 16.91
N VAL A 15 7.54 0.23 18.08
CA VAL A 15 8.50 -0.84 18.33
C VAL A 15 7.77 -2.18 18.32
N GLN A 16 6.66 -2.28 19.05
CA GLN A 16 5.86 -3.49 19.13
C GLN A 16 5.16 -3.78 17.79
N ALA A 17 4.66 -2.75 17.12
CA ALA A 17 4.06 -2.90 15.80
C ALA A 17 5.03 -3.49 14.78
N VAL A 18 6.29 -3.03 14.78
CA VAL A 18 7.33 -3.56 13.88
C VAL A 18 7.70 -4.99 14.26
N GLU A 19 7.96 -5.29 15.53
CA GLU A 19 8.34 -6.63 15.98
C GLU A 19 7.22 -7.65 15.70
N PHE A 20 5.98 -7.36 16.12
CA PHE A 20 4.85 -8.27 15.88
C PHE A 20 4.49 -8.39 14.40
N SER A 21 4.74 -7.36 13.60
CA SER A 21 4.61 -7.47 12.14
C SER A 21 5.53 -8.54 11.59
N GLY A 22 6.80 -8.56 12.04
CA GLY A 22 7.74 -9.63 11.70
C GLY A 22 7.27 -11.01 12.17
N ILE A 23 6.94 -11.14 13.45
CA ILE A 23 6.54 -12.43 14.07
C ILE A 23 5.32 -13.04 13.38
N SER A 24 4.31 -12.24 13.04
CA SER A 24 3.09 -12.70 12.34
C SER A 24 3.37 -13.36 10.98
N GLY A 25 4.43 -12.91 10.28
CA GLY A 25 4.87 -13.51 9.02
C GLY A 25 5.48 -14.91 9.21
N VAL A 26 6.27 -15.09 10.27
CA VAL A 26 7.08 -16.29 10.52
C VAL A 26 6.25 -17.54 10.75
N ILE A 27 5.02 -17.40 11.29
CA ILE A 27 4.12 -18.52 11.59
C ILE A 27 3.90 -19.43 10.37
N THR A 28 3.88 -18.86 9.15
CA THR A 28 3.73 -19.64 7.91
C THR A 28 4.86 -19.44 6.91
N HIS A 29 5.78 -18.48 7.14
CA HIS A 29 6.89 -18.18 6.24
C HIS A 29 8.18 -18.01 7.05
N GLY A 30 8.93 -19.09 7.26
CA GLY A 30 10.17 -19.10 8.04
C GLY A 30 11.38 -18.39 7.41
N ASP A 31 11.22 -17.70 6.28
CA ASP A 31 12.30 -17.00 5.59
C ASP A 31 12.57 -15.62 6.22
N ARG A 32 13.85 -15.30 6.46
CA ARG A 32 14.27 -14.03 7.06
C ARG A 32 13.85 -12.79 6.26
N LYS A 33 13.77 -12.88 4.93
CA LYS A 33 13.31 -11.77 4.07
C LYS A 33 11.82 -11.54 4.24
N ALA A 34 11.02 -12.59 4.49
CA ALA A 34 9.60 -12.42 4.81
C ALA A 34 9.41 -11.72 6.16
N TYR A 35 10.19 -12.11 7.17
CA TYR A 35 10.22 -11.45 8.47
C TYR A 35 10.59 -9.97 8.36
N ASP A 36 11.72 -9.65 7.69
CA ASP A 36 12.19 -8.27 7.55
C ASP A 36 11.31 -7.42 6.62
N ALA A 37 10.71 -8.01 5.59
CA ALA A 37 9.71 -7.35 4.76
C ALA A 37 8.49 -6.93 5.59
N CYS A 38 7.99 -7.81 6.46
CA CYS A 38 6.85 -7.48 7.31
C CYS A 38 7.22 -6.41 8.35
N ARG A 39 8.42 -6.46 8.94
CA ARG A 39 8.92 -5.40 9.84
C ARG A 39 8.96 -4.05 9.17
N TYR A 40 9.61 -3.97 8.00
CA TYR A 40 9.74 -2.73 7.25
C TYR A 40 8.37 -2.20 6.80
N TYR A 41 7.51 -3.09 6.29
CA TYR A 41 6.18 -2.69 5.84
C TYR A 41 5.26 -2.27 6.98
N GLY A 42 5.36 -2.94 8.13
CA GLY A 42 4.65 -2.55 9.36
C GLY A 42 5.06 -1.15 9.83
N ALA A 43 6.36 -0.82 9.79
CA ALA A 43 6.86 0.52 10.10
C ALA A 43 6.25 1.59 9.19
N LEU A 44 6.16 1.33 7.88
CA LEU A 44 5.55 2.25 6.92
C LEU A 44 4.06 2.49 7.22
N ILE A 45 3.31 1.42 7.52
CA ILE A 45 1.88 1.52 7.87
C ILE A 45 1.71 2.34 9.16
N VAL A 46 2.49 2.05 10.21
CA VAL A 46 2.42 2.81 11.46
C VAL A 46 2.78 4.28 11.26
N ALA A 47 3.82 4.58 10.49
CA ALA A 47 4.18 5.96 10.16
C ALA A 47 3.04 6.68 9.43
N ALA A 48 2.39 6.03 8.45
CA ALA A 48 1.23 6.57 7.75
C ALA A 48 0.06 6.86 8.71
N LEU A 49 -0.28 5.91 9.59
CA LEU A 49 -1.33 6.07 10.61
C LEU A 49 -1.02 7.19 11.60
N ARG A 50 0.26 7.51 11.80
CA ARG A 50 0.74 8.62 12.65
C ARG A 50 0.83 9.95 11.89
N GLY A 51 0.36 10.00 10.65
CA GLY A 51 0.27 11.21 9.84
C GLY A 51 1.54 11.58 9.08
N GLU A 52 2.47 10.64 8.91
CA GLU A 52 3.62 10.91 8.03
C GLU A 52 3.21 10.97 6.56
N THR A 53 3.67 12.02 5.88
CA THR A 53 3.41 12.23 4.44
C THR A 53 4.07 11.15 3.59
N LYS A 54 3.51 10.87 2.41
CA LYS A 54 4.12 9.98 1.40
C LYS A 54 5.59 10.26 1.14
N LYS A 55 5.99 11.55 1.07
CA LYS A 55 7.38 11.97 0.90
C LYS A 55 8.31 11.46 2.01
N LYS A 56 7.85 11.42 3.26
CA LYS A 56 8.61 10.89 4.39
C LYS A 56 8.66 9.37 4.37
N LEU A 57 7.53 8.71 4.07
CA LEU A 57 7.45 7.26 3.95
C LEU A 57 8.39 6.70 2.88
N LEU A 58 8.49 7.39 1.74
CA LEU A 58 9.32 7.01 0.61
C LEU A 58 10.72 7.66 0.64
N ASP A 59 11.13 8.28 1.74
CA ASP A 59 12.49 8.81 1.92
C ASP A 59 13.47 7.62 1.99
N ASN A 60 14.58 7.68 1.25
CA ASN A 60 15.59 6.62 1.24
C ASN A 60 16.33 6.45 2.58
N LYS A 61 16.15 7.39 3.51
CA LYS A 61 16.62 7.33 4.89
C LYS A 61 15.49 6.99 5.88
N PHE A 62 14.29 6.62 5.42
CA PHE A 62 13.16 6.27 6.31
C PHE A 62 13.57 5.23 7.35
N TYR A 63 14.21 4.14 6.91
CA TYR A 63 14.68 3.07 7.81
C TYR A 63 15.67 3.60 8.86
N SER A 64 16.72 4.32 8.45
CA SER A 64 17.72 4.87 9.38
C SER A 64 17.15 5.90 10.35
N LYS A 65 16.17 6.71 9.92
CA LYS A 65 15.47 7.68 10.78
C LYS A 65 14.60 6.99 11.84
N HIS A 66 14.21 5.74 11.61
CA HIS A 66 13.33 4.95 12.47
C HIS A 66 14.01 3.70 13.04
N GLU A 67 15.35 3.64 13.06
CA GLU A 67 16.11 2.44 13.46
C GLU A 67 15.73 1.92 14.86
N GLN A 68 15.39 2.81 15.78
CA GLN A 68 14.89 2.46 17.11
C GLN A 68 13.62 1.60 17.09
N TRP A 69 12.72 1.77 16.10
CA TRP A 69 11.51 0.93 15.97
C TRP A 69 11.87 -0.52 15.62
N PHE A 70 13.07 -0.75 15.09
CA PHE A 70 13.55 -2.05 14.67
C PHE A 70 14.35 -2.76 15.78
N ASN A 71 14.41 -2.22 17.01
CA ASN A 71 15.24 -2.74 18.11
C ASN A 71 16.70 -2.96 17.69
N ASN A 72 17.22 -2.09 16.81
CA ASN A 72 18.56 -2.20 16.21
C ASN A 72 18.85 -3.53 15.49
N LYS A 73 17.83 -4.36 15.19
CA LYS A 73 17.98 -5.60 14.42
C LYS A 73 18.00 -5.24 12.92
N PRO A 74 19.10 -5.45 12.19
CA PRO A 74 19.21 -5.05 10.79
C PRO A 74 18.24 -5.79 9.88
N LEU A 75 17.84 -5.14 8.79
CA LEU A 75 17.14 -5.76 7.67
C LEU A 75 18.10 -6.58 6.81
N THR A 76 17.60 -7.63 6.17
CA THR A 76 18.34 -8.30 5.08
C THR A 76 18.74 -7.32 3.98
N ARG A 77 19.78 -7.67 3.22
CA ARG A 77 20.30 -6.85 2.12
C ARG A 77 19.23 -6.50 1.10
N GLU A 78 18.38 -7.45 0.75
CA GLU A 78 17.31 -7.31 -0.25
C GLU A 78 16.26 -6.30 0.21
N ILE A 79 15.79 -6.40 1.46
CA ILE A 79 14.78 -5.49 2.00
C ILE A 79 15.38 -4.10 2.25
N LYS A 80 16.65 -4.03 2.66
CA LYS A 80 17.37 -2.75 2.79
C LYS A 80 17.48 -2.02 1.45
N LYS A 81 17.79 -2.71 0.35
CA LYS A 81 17.81 -2.11 -1.00
C LYS A 81 16.46 -1.52 -1.39
N ILE A 82 15.36 -2.20 -1.04
CA ILE A 82 14.01 -1.69 -1.25
C ILE A 82 13.81 -0.44 -0.39
N ALA A 83 14.16 -0.46 0.90
CA ALA A 83 14.05 0.70 1.78
C ALA A 83 14.85 1.92 1.29
N GLU A 84 15.97 1.69 0.61
CA GLU A 84 16.80 2.73 0.00
C GLU A 84 16.26 3.22 -1.36
N GLY A 85 15.20 2.61 -1.87
CA GLY A 85 14.45 3.10 -3.03
C GLY A 85 14.68 2.34 -4.34
N SER A 86 15.06 1.06 -4.32
CA SER A 86 15.24 0.25 -5.55
C SER A 86 13.98 0.19 -6.45
N TYR A 87 12.81 0.44 -5.86
CA TYR A 87 11.52 0.54 -6.54
C TYR A 87 11.29 1.84 -7.32
N LYS A 88 12.14 2.87 -7.19
CA LYS A 88 11.92 4.18 -7.85
C LYS A 88 12.36 4.15 -9.33
N ARG A 89 11.62 3.42 -10.15
CA ARG A 89 11.90 3.22 -11.58
C ARG A 89 10.75 3.75 -12.44
N ASN A 90 11.04 4.60 -13.41
CA ASN A 90 10.02 5.33 -14.16
C ASN A 90 9.10 4.42 -14.99
N LYS A 91 9.63 3.34 -15.57
CA LYS A 91 8.89 2.51 -16.53
C LYS A 91 8.37 1.19 -15.95
N GLY A 92 8.36 1.03 -14.62
CA GLY A 92 7.77 -0.12 -13.94
C GLY A 92 8.24 -1.46 -14.52
N TYR A 93 7.34 -2.16 -15.21
CA TYR A 93 7.62 -3.45 -15.85
C TYR A 93 8.81 -3.38 -16.82
N ASP A 94 8.95 -2.34 -17.63
CA ASP A 94 10.06 -2.27 -18.60
C ASP A 94 11.42 -2.05 -17.92
N ASP A 95 11.41 -1.43 -16.73
CA ASP A 95 12.62 -1.24 -15.91
C ASP A 95 12.85 -2.40 -14.93
N GLY A 96 12.14 -3.52 -15.08
CA GLY A 96 12.35 -4.76 -14.32
C GLY A 96 11.64 -4.85 -12.97
N ILE A 97 10.64 -3.99 -12.69
CA ILE A 97 9.73 -4.19 -11.55
C ILE A 97 8.84 -5.38 -11.85
N ARG A 98 8.81 -6.37 -10.95
CA ARG A 98 8.02 -7.59 -11.11
C ARG A 98 7.31 -7.88 -9.80
N GLY A 99 5.98 -7.99 -9.81
CA GLY A 99 5.18 -8.35 -8.65
C GLY A 99 4.95 -9.85 -8.63
N LYS A 100 5.97 -10.65 -8.31
CA LYS A 100 5.88 -12.12 -8.26
C LYS A 100 5.64 -12.61 -6.83
N GLY A 101 5.26 -13.87 -6.65
CA GLY A 101 5.05 -14.48 -5.32
C GLY A 101 6.27 -14.53 -4.39
N TYR A 102 7.45 -14.09 -4.85
CA TYR A 102 8.60 -13.86 -3.99
C TYR A 102 8.47 -12.50 -3.27
N ILE A 103 8.50 -12.50 -1.93
CA ILE A 103 8.21 -11.32 -1.11
C ILE A 103 9.04 -10.07 -1.45
N VAL A 104 10.30 -10.22 -1.84
CA VAL A 104 11.15 -9.08 -2.24
C VAL A 104 10.58 -8.42 -3.49
N ASN A 105 10.15 -9.20 -4.47
CA ASN A 105 9.53 -8.73 -5.70
C ASN A 105 8.17 -8.07 -5.42
N ALA A 106 7.30 -8.74 -4.66
CA ALA A 106 5.98 -8.21 -4.31
C ALA A 106 6.06 -6.89 -3.53
N LEU A 107 6.98 -6.78 -2.57
CA LEU A 107 7.19 -5.55 -1.81
C LEU A 107 7.77 -4.42 -2.67
N GLU A 108 8.76 -4.71 -3.52
CA GLU A 108 9.33 -3.72 -4.45
C GLU A 108 8.25 -3.20 -5.42
N ALA A 109 7.42 -4.08 -5.95
CA ALA A 109 6.32 -3.74 -6.86
C ALA A 109 5.23 -2.89 -6.18
N ALA A 110 4.82 -3.24 -4.96
CA ALA A 110 3.83 -2.46 -4.23
C ALA A 110 4.31 -1.05 -3.86
N LEU A 111 5.60 -0.90 -3.52
CA LEU A 111 6.18 0.42 -3.24
C LEU A 111 6.45 1.21 -4.52
N TRP A 112 6.74 0.55 -5.64
CA TRP A 112 6.75 1.21 -6.95
C TRP A 112 5.37 1.80 -7.26
N ALA A 113 4.30 1.03 -7.06
CA ALA A 113 2.93 1.49 -7.28
C ALA A 113 2.61 2.72 -6.42
N LEU A 114 2.95 2.71 -5.12
CA LEU A 114 2.77 3.88 -4.24
C LEU A 114 3.63 5.08 -4.66
N TRP A 115 4.83 4.84 -5.16
CA TRP A 115 5.69 5.92 -5.63
C TRP A 115 5.15 6.58 -6.91
N SER A 116 4.56 5.79 -7.81
CA SER A 116 4.07 6.24 -9.13
C SER A 116 2.58 6.62 -9.16
N ASP A 117 1.85 6.51 -8.05
CA ASP A 117 0.38 6.67 -8.03
C ASP A 117 -0.15 8.11 -8.16
N GLY A 118 0.72 9.11 -8.24
CA GLY A 118 0.29 10.50 -8.38
C GLY A 118 -0.60 11.01 -7.23
N ASP A 119 -0.45 10.44 -6.03
CA ASP A 119 -1.25 10.77 -4.84
C ASP A 119 -2.75 10.38 -4.94
N SER A 120 -3.03 9.33 -5.72
CA SER A 120 -4.36 8.75 -5.88
C SER A 120 -4.33 7.25 -5.58
N PHE A 121 -5.22 6.80 -4.67
CA PHE A 121 -5.40 5.37 -4.39
C PHE A 121 -5.75 4.58 -5.66
N GLU A 122 -6.63 5.15 -6.50
CA GLU A 122 -7.10 4.52 -7.73
C GLU A 122 -5.96 4.28 -8.70
N THR A 123 -5.17 5.32 -8.98
CA THR A 123 -4.03 5.24 -9.90
C THR A 123 -3.02 4.20 -9.44
N GLY A 124 -2.69 4.16 -8.16
CA GLY A 124 -1.71 3.20 -7.64
C GLY A 124 -2.23 1.76 -7.61
N ALA A 125 -3.51 1.57 -7.28
CA ALA A 125 -4.13 0.24 -7.34
C ALA A 125 -4.13 -0.29 -8.79
N LEU A 126 -4.49 0.55 -9.76
CA LEU A 126 -4.42 0.21 -11.18
C LEU A 126 -2.97 -0.05 -11.63
N ASN A 127 -2.00 0.74 -11.18
CA ASN A 127 -0.59 0.50 -11.45
C ASN A 127 -0.13 -0.86 -10.91
N ALA A 128 -0.51 -1.20 -9.68
CA ALA A 128 -0.18 -2.48 -9.05
C ALA A 128 -0.77 -3.69 -9.79
N VAL A 129 -2.03 -3.59 -10.24
CA VAL A 129 -2.69 -4.65 -11.02
C VAL A 129 -2.09 -4.76 -12.44
N ASN A 130 -1.85 -3.63 -13.10
CA ASN A 130 -1.36 -3.61 -14.48
C ASN A 130 0.13 -4.00 -14.61
N LEU A 131 0.87 -4.15 -13.51
CA LEU A 131 2.20 -4.78 -13.53
C LEU A 131 2.15 -6.25 -13.97
N GLY A 132 0.99 -6.92 -13.86
CA GLY A 132 0.86 -8.35 -14.14
C GLY A 132 1.50 -9.22 -13.06
N ASP A 133 1.84 -10.46 -13.42
CA ASP A 133 2.34 -11.50 -12.51
C ASP A 133 1.33 -11.82 -11.37
N ASP A 134 1.75 -11.71 -10.11
CA ASP A 134 0.96 -11.97 -8.90
C ASP A 134 0.23 -10.68 -8.48
N THR A 135 -0.77 -10.35 -9.30
CA THR A 135 -1.48 -9.05 -9.24
C THR A 135 -2.30 -8.87 -7.97
N ASP A 136 -2.95 -9.91 -7.47
CA ASP A 136 -3.76 -9.86 -6.25
C ASP A 136 -2.87 -9.61 -5.03
N THR A 137 -1.72 -10.28 -4.94
CA THR A 137 -0.74 -10.04 -3.87
C THR A 137 -0.20 -8.61 -3.92
N THR A 138 0.20 -8.15 -5.11
CA THR A 138 0.81 -6.82 -5.28
C THR A 138 -0.18 -5.71 -4.94
N ALA A 139 -1.41 -5.79 -5.46
CA ALA A 139 -2.47 -4.84 -5.18
C ALA A 139 -2.92 -4.89 -3.71
N ALA A 140 -3.00 -6.07 -3.10
CA ALA A 140 -3.32 -6.22 -1.68
C ALA A 140 -2.24 -5.63 -0.77
N ILE A 141 -0.95 -5.78 -1.11
CA ILE A 141 0.13 -5.12 -0.38
C ILE A 141 -0.05 -3.61 -0.54
N TYR A 142 -0.04 -3.07 -1.77
CA TYR A 142 -0.23 -1.63 -2.05
C TYR A 142 -1.40 -1.03 -1.25
N GLY A 143 -2.58 -1.66 -1.34
CA GLY A 143 -3.81 -1.15 -0.73
C GLY A 143 -3.75 -0.99 0.79
N GLN A 144 -2.94 -1.79 1.49
CA GLN A 144 -2.75 -1.66 2.94
C GLN A 144 -2.07 -0.34 3.32
N LEU A 145 -0.98 0.02 2.63
CA LEU A 145 -0.24 1.25 2.92
C LEU A 145 -0.93 2.47 2.32
N ALA A 146 -1.42 2.37 1.07
CA ALA A 146 -2.16 3.45 0.42
C ALA A 146 -3.46 3.77 1.18
N GLY A 147 -4.18 2.76 1.68
CA GLY A 147 -5.37 2.95 2.50
C GLY A 147 -5.07 3.62 3.84
N ALA A 148 -3.95 3.28 4.49
CA ALA A 148 -3.49 3.95 5.71
C ALA A 148 -3.05 5.40 5.46
N LEU A 149 -2.47 5.68 4.30
CA LEU A 149 -1.95 7.00 3.91
C LEU A 149 -3.06 7.96 3.45
N TYR A 150 -3.92 7.51 2.54
CA TYR A 150 -4.97 8.34 1.95
C TYR A 150 -6.25 8.32 2.78
N GLY A 151 -6.48 7.27 3.56
CA GLY A 151 -7.68 7.12 4.38
C GLY A 151 -8.91 6.67 3.57
N PHE A 152 -9.86 6.08 4.30
CA PHE A 152 -11.04 5.44 3.73
C PHE A 152 -11.89 6.34 2.81
N LYS A 153 -12.03 7.63 3.15
CA LYS A 153 -12.85 8.59 2.40
C LYS A 153 -12.30 8.94 1.02
N ASN A 154 -11.05 8.58 0.73
CA ASN A 154 -10.39 8.85 -0.55
C ASN A 154 -10.27 7.58 -1.42
N LEU A 155 -10.99 6.51 -1.06
CA LEU A 155 -11.12 5.32 -1.90
C LEU A 155 -12.24 5.54 -2.94
N PRO A 156 -12.15 4.95 -4.14
CA PRO A 156 -13.23 5.07 -5.13
C PRO A 156 -14.53 4.42 -4.63
N ASP A 157 -15.60 5.20 -4.50
CA ASP A 157 -16.90 4.74 -3.99
C ASP A 157 -17.40 3.50 -4.73
N LYS A 158 -17.29 3.50 -6.07
CA LYS A 158 -17.67 2.36 -6.91
C LYS A 158 -16.95 1.07 -6.55
N TRP A 159 -15.70 1.13 -6.09
CA TRP A 159 -14.96 -0.07 -5.69
C TRP A 159 -15.39 -0.53 -4.30
N VAL A 160 -15.63 0.41 -3.38
CA VAL A 160 -16.09 0.12 -2.03
C VAL A 160 -17.49 -0.51 -2.04
N GLU A 161 -18.40 0.01 -2.86
CA GLU A 161 -19.79 -0.49 -3.02
C GLU A 161 -19.85 -1.96 -3.47
N HIS A 162 -18.87 -2.42 -4.24
CA HIS A 162 -18.81 -3.79 -4.75
C HIS A 162 -17.98 -4.73 -3.86
N LEU A 163 -17.44 -4.24 -2.74
CA LEU A 163 -16.61 -5.06 -1.86
C LEU A 163 -17.46 -6.07 -1.09
N TYR A 164 -17.22 -7.35 -1.33
CA TYR A 164 -17.85 -8.42 -0.57
C TYR A 164 -17.51 -8.31 0.92
N ALA A 165 -18.51 -8.55 1.78
CA ALA A 165 -18.40 -8.48 3.24
C ALA A 165 -17.88 -7.14 3.79
N PHE A 166 -18.18 -6.02 3.11
CA PHE A 166 -17.80 -4.67 3.52
C PHE A 166 -18.10 -4.40 5.00
N ASP A 167 -19.33 -4.68 5.46
CA ASP A 167 -19.74 -4.42 6.84
C ASP A 167 -18.88 -5.18 7.85
N PHE A 168 -18.51 -6.42 7.55
CA PHE A 168 -17.64 -7.23 8.40
C PHE A 168 -16.23 -6.64 8.47
N ILE A 169 -15.63 -6.29 7.32
CA ILE A 169 -14.28 -5.71 7.25
C ILE A 169 -14.25 -4.34 7.97
N SER A 170 -15.29 -3.53 7.78
CA SER A 170 -15.47 -2.24 8.44
C SER A 170 -15.61 -2.41 9.97
N CYS A 171 -16.43 -3.35 10.43
CA CYS A 171 -16.60 -3.62 11.86
C CYS A 171 -15.29 -4.15 12.48
N LEU A 172 -14.59 -5.08 11.79
CA LEU A 172 -13.33 -5.66 12.23
C LEU A 172 -12.22 -4.60 12.33
N SER A 173 -12.08 -3.72 11.33
CA SER A 173 -11.08 -2.64 11.36
C SER A 173 -11.32 -1.67 12.52
N LYS A 174 -12.57 -1.27 12.77
CA LYS A 174 -12.94 -0.43 13.92
C LYS A 174 -12.62 -1.12 15.25
N TRP A 175 -12.93 -2.41 15.36
CA TRP A 175 -12.65 -3.19 16.56
C TRP A 175 -11.15 -3.32 16.83
N ILE A 176 -10.35 -3.65 15.81
CA ILE A 176 -8.88 -3.72 15.92
C ILE A 176 -8.31 -2.39 16.43
N THR A 177 -8.75 -1.26 15.86
CA THR A 177 -8.31 0.06 16.32
C THR A 177 -8.77 0.36 17.74
N TYR A 178 -10.01 0.01 18.10
CA TYR A 178 -10.54 0.20 19.45
C TYR A 178 -9.76 -0.59 20.50
N GLU A 179 -9.46 -1.86 20.25
CA GLU A 179 -8.66 -2.67 21.17
C GLU A 179 -7.21 -2.18 21.21
N GLY A 180 -6.63 -1.82 20.06
CA GLY A 180 -5.30 -1.24 19.96
C GLY A 180 -5.13 0.05 20.77
N GLN A 181 -6.17 0.88 20.86
CA GLN A 181 -6.16 2.09 21.69
C GLN A 181 -6.07 1.80 23.19
N ARG A 182 -6.57 0.63 23.61
CA ARG A 182 -6.65 0.17 25.00
C ARG A 182 -5.48 -0.73 25.38
N TRP A 183 -4.77 -1.24 24.38
CA TRP A 183 -3.56 -2.02 24.59
C TRP A 183 -2.51 -1.18 25.33
N GLN A 184 -1.90 -1.81 26.33
CA GLN A 184 -0.77 -1.28 27.08
C GLN A 184 0.30 -2.36 27.02
N SER A 185 1.56 -1.95 26.86
CA SER A 185 2.68 -2.85 27.14
C SER A 185 2.60 -3.19 28.62
N ASP A 186 2.61 -4.49 28.96
CA ASP A 186 2.73 -4.88 30.36
C ASP A 186 4.03 -4.28 30.92
N ASP A 187 3.91 -3.27 31.78
CA ASP A 187 5.03 -2.55 32.39
C ASP A 187 5.68 -3.36 33.54
N THR A 188 5.47 -4.68 33.57
CA THR A 188 5.88 -5.55 34.68
C THR A 188 6.43 -6.89 34.22
N SER A 189 7.50 -6.83 33.43
CA SER A 189 8.67 -7.70 33.61
C SER A 189 9.71 -7.26 32.59
N SER A 190 10.91 -6.89 33.03
CA SER A 190 12.10 -7.10 32.20
C SER A 190 11.93 -8.45 31.52
N PRO A 191 12.07 -8.57 30.19
CA PRO A 191 11.96 -9.85 29.55
C PRO A 191 13.00 -10.74 30.22
N THR A 192 12.57 -11.68 31.06
CA THR A 192 13.33 -12.91 31.22
C THR A 192 13.38 -13.43 29.80
N THR A 193 14.53 -13.22 29.17
CA THR A 193 14.93 -13.80 27.91
C THR A 193 14.85 -15.31 28.07
N LYS A 194 13.64 -15.87 27.95
CA LYS A 194 13.50 -17.04 27.11
C LYS A 194 13.73 -16.49 25.72
N SER A 195 15.01 -16.45 25.33
CA SER A 195 15.38 -16.36 23.94
C SER A 195 14.42 -17.27 23.19
N LEU A 196 13.69 -16.71 22.22
CA LEU A 196 13.14 -17.55 21.17
C LEU A 196 14.34 -18.40 20.69
N PRO A 197 14.20 -19.73 20.61
CA PRO A 197 15.29 -20.56 20.12
C PRO A 197 15.78 -19.94 18.82
N ASP A 198 17.10 -19.76 18.70
CA ASP A 198 17.70 -19.19 17.51
C ASP A 198 17.04 -19.86 16.30
N ILE A 199 16.38 -19.05 15.48
CA ILE A 199 15.76 -19.56 14.26
C ILE A 199 16.93 -19.99 13.39
N VAL A 200 17.30 -21.26 13.47
CA VAL A 200 18.21 -21.89 12.53
C VAL A 200 17.43 -22.01 11.23
N VAL A 201 17.50 -20.93 10.43
CA VAL A 201 17.05 -20.94 9.05
C VAL A 201 18.01 -21.86 8.30
N THR A 202 17.65 -23.13 8.19
CA THR A 202 18.39 -24.05 7.33
C THR A 202 18.14 -23.64 5.89
N SER A 203 19.22 -23.33 5.18
CA SER A 203 19.18 -23.21 3.72
C SER A 203 18.65 -24.54 3.15
N PRO A 204 17.75 -24.54 2.16
CA PRO A 204 17.37 -25.78 1.50
C PRO A 204 18.63 -26.42 0.90
N PRO A 205 18.78 -27.76 0.96
CA PRO A 205 19.91 -28.44 0.35
C PRO A 205 19.92 -28.15 -1.16
N LYS A 206 21.10 -27.89 -1.71
CA LYS A 206 21.29 -27.76 -3.16
C LYS A 206 20.81 -29.06 -3.81
N SER A 207 19.78 -28.97 -4.64
CA SER A 207 19.36 -30.10 -5.47
C SER A 207 20.48 -30.45 -6.42
N GLU A 208 21.07 -31.64 -6.27
CA GLU A 208 21.88 -32.25 -7.32
C GLU A 208 20.99 -32.53 -8.52
N LEU A 209 21.35 -31.94 -9.66
CA LEU A 209 20.79 -32.29 -10.97
C LEU A 209 21.23 -33.71 -11.32
N VAL A 210 20.37 -34.68 -11.05
CA VAL A 210 20.48 -36.02 -11.65
C VAL A 210 19.46 -36.10 -12.78
N ALA A 211 19.96 -35.99 -14.01
CA ALA A 211 19.21 -36.34 -15.19
C ALA A 211 19.17 -37.87 -15.31
N HIS A 212 17.98 -38.48 -15.24
CA HIS A 212 17.70 -39.71 -15.97
C HIS A 212 16.22 -39.87 -16.34
N SER A 213 16.06 -40.12 -17.63
CA SER A 213 14.89 -40.46 -18.44
C SER A 213 14.20 -41.77 -18.04
N THR A 214 12.87 -41.78 -17.93
CA THR A 214 11.91 -42.61 -18.71
C THR A 214 10.49 -42.55 -18.11
N PRO A 215 9.41 -42.73 -18.92
CA PRO A 215 8.05 -42.42 -18.50
C PRO A 215 7.36 -43.62 -17.83
N LYS A 216 6.70 -43.40 -16.68
CA LYS A 216 5.80 -44.39 -16.06
C LYS A 216 4.52 -43.75 -15.52
N GLN A 217 3.46 -43.95 -16.31
CA GLN A 217 2.05 -44.22 -15.98
C GLN A 217 1.37 -43.45 -14.83
N GLU A 218 0.34 -42.70 -15.22
CA GLU A 218 -0.70 -42.14 -14.35
C GLU A 218 -1.51 -43.25 -13.63
N PRO A 219 -1.79 -43.12 -12.32
CA PRO A 219 -2.79 -43.94 -11.67
C PRO A 219 -4.20 -43.40 -11.97
N LYS A 220 -5.07 -44.31 -12.42
CA LYS A 220 -6.49 -44.10 -12.76
C LYS A 220 -7.28 -43.48 -11.60
N LEU A 221 -8.09 -42.45 -11.92
CA LEU A 221 -9.16 -41.93 -11.06
C LEU A 221 -10.26 -42.99 -10.85
N ALA A 222 -10.66 -43.21 -9.61
CA ALA A 222 -11.92 -43.87 -9.25
C ALA A 222 -13.02 -42.81 -8.98
N PRO A 223 -14.31 -43.08 -9.28
CA PRO A 223 -15.34 -42.05 -9.34
C PRO A 223 -16.01 -41.74 -7.99
N SER A 224 -16.45 -40.49 -7.89
CA SER A 224 -17.57 -39.95 -7.10
C SER A 224 -17.67 -40.25 -5.60
N SER A 225 -17.56 -39.19 -4.79
CA SER A 225 -18.31 -39.04 -3.54
C SER A 225 -18.89 -37.63 -3.49
N GLN A 226 -19.74 -37.31 -4.47
CA GLN A 226 -20.75 -36.26 -4.31
C GLN A 226 -21.93 -36.89 -3.57
N GLN A 227 -21.94 -36.77 -2.25
CA GLN A 227 -23.12 -36.74 -1.37
C GLN A 227 -22.63 -36.69 0.08
N LEU A 228 -23.33 -35.90 0.90
CA LEU A 228 -23.04 -35.52 2.30
C LEU A 228 -22.09 -34.33 2.48
N LEU A 229 -22.61 -33.12 2.20
CA LEU A 229 -22.66 -32.04 3.21
C LEU A 229 -23.52 -30.86 2.70
N GLU A 230 -24.74 -31.14 2.26
CA GLU A 230 -25.80 -30.12 2.16
C GLU A 230 -26.76 -30.34 3.33
N THR A 231 -26.45 -29.75 4.49
CA THR A 231 -27.45 -29.28 5.45
C THR A 231 -26.74 -28.45 6.52
N THR A 232 -27.30 -27.28 6.83
CA THR A 232 -26.91 -26.30 7.87
C THR A 232 -25.89 -25.21 7.49
N LEU A 233 -26.24 -24.40 6.48
CA LEU A 233 -26.03 -22.95 6.55
C LEU A 233 -27.39 -22.25 6.54
N SER A 234 -28.12 -22.41 7.66
CA SER A 234 -29.23 -21.53 7.98
C SER A 234 -28.67 -20.22 8.50
N SER A 235 -29.08 -19.15 7.82
CA SER A 235 -28.86 -17.75 8.13
C SER A 235 -28.94 -17.43 9.63
N THR A 236 -27.79 -17.16 10.24
CA THR A 236 -27.68 -16.25 11.38
C THR A 236 -26.30 -15.63 11.35
N THR A 237 -26.07 -14.72 10.41
CA THR A 237 -24.96 -13.78 10.52
C THR A 237 -25.26 -12.90 11.72
N ASP A 238 -24.47 -13.06 12.78
CA ASP A 238 -24.68 -12.42 14.06
C ASP A 238 -24.45 -10.90 13.95
N LYS A 239 -25.53 -10.16 13.64
CA LYS A 239 -25.56 -8.68 13.62
C LYS A 239 -25.26 -8.04 14.99
N ARG A 240 -25.10 -8.83 16.06
CA ARG A 240 -24.89 -8.31 17.42
C ARG A 240 -23.54 -7.66 17.68
N PHE A 241 -22.54 -7.82 16.82
CA PHE A 241 -21.21 -7.22 17.06
C PHE A 241 -21.18 -5.71 16.83
N CYS A 242 -22.03 -5.18 15.94
CA CYS A 242 -21.98 -3.77 15.53
C CYS A 242 -23.14 -2.90 16.06
N GLU A 243 -24.17 -3.46 16.74
CA GLU A 243 -25.37 -2.72 17.18
C GLU A 243 -25.39 -2.27 18.66
N LYS A 244 -24.29 -2.35 19.41
CA LYS A 244 -24.25 -1.86 20.81
C LYS A 244 -23.38 -0.61 20.98
N LYS A 245 -24.01 0.55 20.76
CA LYS A 245 -24.09 1.71 21.68
C LYS A 245 -24.24 3.01 20.89
N ASP A 246 -25.48 3.43 20.71
CA ASP A 246 -25.82 4.85 20.68
C ASP A 246 -26.97 5.07 21.68
N SER A 247 -26.59 5.37 22.93
CA SER A 247 -27.50 5.93 23.94
C SER A 247 -26.70 6.60 25.05
N THR A 248 -26.59 7.92 24.92
CA THR A 248 -26.48 8.94 25.99
C THR A 248 -25.38 8.81 27.05
N LYS A 249 -24.42 9.75 27.01
CA LYS A 249 -24.25 10.78 28.05
C LYS A 249 -23.27 11.85 27.56
N GLU A 250 -23.77 13.08 27.45
CA GLU A 250 -22.93 14.28 27.43
C GLU A 250 -21.98 14.24 28.62
N ASN A 251 -20.69 14.37 28.35
CA ASN A 251 -19.72 14.90 29.30
C ASN A 251 -18.62 15.61 28.52
N THR A 252 -18.58 16.92 28.72
CA THR A 252 -17.61 17.89 28.23
C THR A 252 -16.16 17.46 28.51
N VAL A 253 -15.32 17.36 27.47
CA VAL A 253 -13.86 17.49 27.59
C VAL A 253 -13.28 18.22 26.36
N ALA A 254 -12.76 19.41 26.64
CA ALA A 254 -11.74 20.20 25.94
C ALA A 254 -11.73 20.23 24.39
N ALA A 255 -12.22 21.35 23.84
CA ALA A 255 -11.93 21.80 22.50
C ALA A 255 -10.43 22.03 22.29
N LEU A 256 -9.85 21.41 21.26
CA LEU A 256 -8.54 21.76 20.72
C LEU A 256 -8.57 23.19 20.14
N PRO A 257 -7.49 23.97 20.24
CA PRO A 257 -7.52 25.39 19.89
C PRO A 257 -7.68 25.58 18.37
N LYS A 258 -8.67 26.39 18.00
CA LYS A 258 -8.83 26.92 16.64
C LYS A 258 -7.61 27.76 16.29
N LEU A 259 -6.84 27.31 15.29
CA LEU A 259 -5.83 28.13 14.62
C LEU A 259 -6.54 29.32 13.96
N SER A 260 -6.25 30.51 14.49
CA SER A 260 -6.69 31.80 13.99
C SER A 260 -6.05 32.09 12.63
N VAL A 261 -6.87 32.05 11.58
CA VAL A 261 -6.54 32.63 10.27
C VAL A 261 -6.78 34.13 10.37
N ARG A 262 -5.69 34.92 10.29
CA ARG A 262 -5.76 36.39 10.19
C ARG A 262 -6.45 36.78 8.88
N PRO A 263 -7.44 37.69 8.90
CA PRO A 263 -7.88 38.35 7.68
C PRO A 263 -6.91 39.45 7.30
N SER A 264 -6.52 39.43 6.02
CA SER A 264 -5.78 40.47 5.32
C SER A 264 -6.59 41.76 5.27
N SER A 265 -5.94 42.88 5.61
CA SER A 265 -6.47 44.23 5.47
C SER A 265 -6.47 44.66 4.01
N ALA A 266 -7.65 44.77 3.40
CA ALA A 266 -7.85 45.57 2.19
C ALA A 266 -8.89 46.64 2.50
N LYS A 267 -8.44 47.90 2.53
CA LYS A 267 -9.28 49.09 2.61
C LYS A 267 -9.90 49.33 1.22
N GLU A 268 -11.22 49.32 1.15
CA GLU A 268 -11.97 50.00 0.11
C GLU A 268 -11.94 51.51 0.38
N THR A 269 -11.66 52.28 -0.68
CA THR A 269 -12.08 53.68 -0.81
C THR A 269 -12.69 53.80 -2.20
N SER A 270 -13.97 54.18 -2.22
CA SER A 270 -14.72 54.51 -3.43
C SER A 270 -14.21 55.82 -4.04
N GLN A 271 -14.29 55.97 -5.38
CA GLN A 271 -14.95 57.10 -6.03
C GLN A 271 -14.96 56.98 -7.57
N ASN A 272 -16.18 57.04 -8.12
CA ASN A 272 -16.63 57.60 -9.39
C ASN A 272 -15.61 57.95 -10.50
N SER A 273 -15.85 57.45 -11.72
CA SER A 273 -16.20 58.31 -12.85
C SER A 273 -16.72 57.54 -14.06
N ALA A 274 -17.80 58.08 -14.63
CA ALA A 274 -18.44 57.66 -15.85
C ALA A 274 -17.61 58.00 -17.10
N LYS A 275 -17.70 57.18 -18.16
CA LYS A 275 -17.94 57.61 -19.56
C LYS A 275 -17.99 56.40 -20.52
N GLN A 276 -19.23 56.07 -20.87
CA GLN A 276 -19.80 55.86 -22.21
C GLN A 276 -18.87 55.97 -23.44
N LEU A 277 -18.99 54.97 -24.34
CA LEU A 277 -18.84 54.90 -25.82
C LEU A 277 -18.56 53.41 -26.13
N GLY A 278 -19.28 52.62 -26.94
CA GLY A 278 -20.15 52.88 -28.07
C GLY A 278 -19.52 52.24 -29.33
N LEU A 279 -20.20 51.23 -29.92
CA LEU A 279 -20.05 50.71 -31.32
C LEU A 279 -18.79 49.83 -31.55
N ASP A 280 -18.73 48.79 -32.39
CA ASP A 280 -19.64 48.09 -33.30
C ASP A 280 -18.89 46.86 -33.89
N SER A 281 -19.65 45.84 -34.34
CA SER A 281 -19.41 44.99 -35.54
C SER A 281 -18.28 43.94 -35.62
N PHE A 282 -18.71 42.66 -35.77
CA PHE A 282 -18.09 41.56 -36.54
C PHE A 282 -18.06 41.89 -38.07
N PRO A 283 -17.28 41.24 -39.00
CA PRO A 283 -17.26 39.78 -39.25
C PRO A 283 -16.00 39.13 -39.94
N HIS A 284 -16.17 37.84 -40.29
CA HIS A 284 -15.37 36.85 -41.04
C HIS A 284 -14.49 37.25 -42.26
N ALA A 285 -13.41 36.47 -42.52
CA ALA A 285 -13.17 35.60 -43.71
C ALA A 285 -11.67 35.21 -43.84
N ILE A 286 -11.28 33.92 -43.91
CA ILE A 286 -10.94 33.09 -45.10
C ILE A 286 -9.84 33.68 -46.04
N SER A 287 -8.72 32.95 -46.22
CA SER A 287 -8.24 32.39 -47.51
C SER A 287 -6.69 32.35 -47.71
N THR A 288 -6.17 31.12 -47.83
CA THR A 288 -5.26 30.57 -48.87
C THR A 288 -3.87 31.13 -49.22
N ASN A 289 -3.04 30.13 -49.60
CA ASN A 289 -2.05 30.11 -50.71
C ASN A 289 -0.62 30.62 -50.40
N THR A 290 0.49 30.06 -50.88
CA THR A 290 0.84 28.80 -51.61
C THR A 290 2.38 28.78 -51.75
N ALA A 291 2.92 27.56 -51.89
CA ALA A 291 4.03 27.16 -52.78
C ALA A 291 5.47 27.70 -52.57
N SER A 292 6.42 26.76 -52.51
CA SER A 292 7.36 26.39 -53.60
C SER A 292 8.73 26.02 -53.00
N ASN A 293 9.15 24.74 -52.97
CA ASN A 293 9.76 23.95 -54.05
C ASN A 293 11.29 24.04 -54.12
N LYS A 294 11.96 22.89 -53.90
CA LYS A 294 13.12 22.30 -54.63
C LYS A 294 13.82 21.29 -53.71
N LYS A 295 13.84 19.97 -54.02
CA LYS A 295 14.81 19.27 -54.90
C LYS A 295 16.26 19.60 -54.47
N SER A 296 17.14 18.66 -54.10
CA SER A 296 17.39 17.38 -54.77
C SER A 296 18.53 16.56 -54.14
N GLN A 297 18.49 15.26 -54.42
CA GLN A 297 19.60 14.33 -54.72
C GLN A 297 20.26 13.50 -53.61
N LEU A 298 20.05 12.19 -53.79
CA LEU A 298 20.83 11.03 -53.38
C LEU A 298 22.34 11.20 -53.60
N LYS A 299 23.15 10.53 -52.75
CA LYS A 299 24.07 9.48 -53.21
C LYS A 299 24.51 8.58 -52.05
N SER A 300 24.16 7.30 -52.20
CA SER A 300 24.77 6.14 -51.57
C SER A 300 26.15 5.91 -52.19
N THR A 301 27.16 5.60 -51.37
CA THR A 301 28.17 4.55 -51.60
C THR A 301 29.05 4.41 -50.35
N ASN A 302 28.92 3.26 -49.67
CA ASN A 302 29.98 2.61 -48.88
C ASN A 302 30.81 1.71 -49.83
N PRO A 303 31.87 1.00 -49.43
CA PRO A 303 32.73 1.10 -48.22
C PRO A 303 34.25 0.99 -48.53
N LYS A 304 35.09 1.31 -47.54
CA LYS A 304 36.24 0.50 -47.08
C LYS A 304 36.82 1.11 -45.81
#